data_AF-A0A4R0G926-F1
#
_entry.id   AF-A0A4R0G926-F1
#
_cell.length_a   1.000
_cell.length_b   1.000
_cell.length_c   1.000
_cell.angle_alpha   90.00
_cell.angle_beta   90.00
_cell.angle_gamma   90.00
#
_symmetry.space_group_name_H-M   'P 1'
#
loop_
_entity.id
_entity.type
_entity.pdbx_description
1 polymer ?
#
loop_
_entity_poly.entity_id
_entity_poly.type
_entity_poly.pdbx_seq_one_letter_code
_entity_poly.pdbx_strand_id
1 'polypeptide(L)'
;MSLRILLWMSILQPLNALALSCWMTSGASINFGTLTAGEAATTNTKVKFSCQADYGTTQYINVCLSSVESSPFKMMSTGDEEGKQYALLFRIFNAFEHAQELNAPASGNLMQQTLVAASNATVSGSFPLLATIPAGQSQLPARSYFKYNMDLRISWRSAASQEALQSCSDGSADGEQTQGASRAEATLNDGCFIQRVTPLNFGTLSSTSTRSATRSTATLSARCPAGTAFALGMSSGTHASGTQRQVCNSEGQCLRYGLWQDAAATRRWGDRSSGDALNVSNTDGGTQSYTIYGEVPAQPLTGTGEFIDDVIVTLTY
;
A
#
# COMPACT_ATOMS: atom_id res chain seq x y z
N MET A 1 44.77 79.82 16.06
CA MET A 1 45.62 78.72 15.58
C MET A 1 44.84 77.43 15.84
N SER A 2 43.95 77.06 14.93
CA SER A 2 42.98 75.95 15.14
C SER A 2 43.50 74.66 14.53
N LEU A 3 43.64 73.65 15.38
CA LEU A 3 44.17 72.32 15.11
C LEU A 3 43.13 71.48 14.34
N ARG A 4 43.48 71.01 13.14
CA ARG A 4 42.68 70.03 12.38
C ARG A 4 43.02 68.62 12.86
N ILE A 5 42.04 67.92 13.45
CA ILE A 5 42.13 66.49 13.74
C ILE A 5 41.45 65.75 12.59
N LEU A 6 42.23 65.01 11.79
CA LEU A 6 41.70 64.03 10.83
C LEU A 6 41.43 62.73 11.58
N LEU A 7 40.15 62.37 11.70
CA LEU A 7 39.72 61.04 12.13
C LEU A 7 39.72 60.11 10.90
N TRP A 8 40.64 59.15 10.84
CA TRP A 8 40.58 58.04 9.89
C TRP A 8 39.56 57.02 10.39
N MET A 9 38.45 56.89 9.66
CA MET A 9 37.40 55.91 9.90
C MET A 9 37.71 54.68 9.06
N SER A 10 38.31 53.66 9.67
CA SER A 10 38.60 52.37 9.04
C SER A 10 37.29 51.60 8.83
N ILE A 11 36.81 51.56 7.59
CA ILE A 11 35.66 50.73 7.18
C ILE A 11 36.13 49.27 7.16
N LEU A 12 35.89 48.55 8.26
CA LEU A 12 35.91 47.08 8.28
C LEU A 12 34.68 46.59 7.52
N GLN A 13 34.85 46.26 6.24
CA GLN A 13 33.86 45.46 5.54
C GLN A 13 33.93 44.03 6.11
N PRO A 14 32.79 43.42 6.51
CA PRO A 14 32.80 42.01 6.89
C PRO A 14 33.19 41.19 5.66
N LEU A 15 34.31 40.47 5.75
CA LEU A 15 34.57 39.34 4.85
C LEU A 15 33.39 38.38 5.02
N ASN A 16 32.58 38.21 3.99
CA ASN A 16 31.62 37.11 3.91
C ASN A 16 32.43 35.81 4.00
N ALA A 17 32.47 35.19 5.17
CA ALA A 17 32.97 33.84 5.32
C ALA A 17 32.09 32.92 4.47
N LEU A 18 32.66 32.28 3.46
CA LEU A 18 31.94 31.35 2.59
C LEU A 18 31.74 30.05 3.38
N ALA A 19 30.58 29.86 4.00
CA ALA A 19 30.31 28.63 4.75
C ALA A 19 30.03 27.44 3.81
N LEU A 20 30.41 26.23 4.22
CA LEU A 20 29.99 25.01 3.52
C LEU A 20 28.47 24.95 3.44
N SER A 21 27.96 24.65 2.25
CA SER A 21 26.53 24.56 1.99
C SER A 21 26.18 23.27 1.27
N CYS A 22 25.06 22.68 1.64
CA CYS A 22 24.46 21.56 0.92
C CYS A 22 23.06 21.92 0.44
N TRP A 23 22.66 21.37 -0.70
CA TRP A 23 21.32 21.56 -1.27
C TRP A 23 20.84 20.28 -1.96
N MET A 24 19.53 20.05 -1.92
CA MET A 24 18.90 18.99 -2.69
C MET A 24 18.89 19.34 -4.18
N THR A 25 19.40 18.41 -4.99
CA THR A 25 19.41 18.51 -6.45
C THR A 25 18.26 17.74 -7.10
N SER A 26 17.68 16.79 -6.38
CA SER A 26 16.48 16.04 -6.80
C SER A 26 15.71 15.55 -5.59
N GLY A 27 14.42 15.86 -5.53
CA GLY A 27 13.49 15.24 -4.59
C GLY A 27 13.16 13.78 -4.94
N ALA A 28 12.39 13.12 -4.08
CA ALA A 28 11.89 11.77 -4.30
C ALA A 28 10.71 11.77 -5.27
N SER A 29 10.77 10.92 -6.30
CA SER A 29 9.65 10.64 -7.19
C SER A 29 9.16 9.22 -6.93
N ILE A 30 7.98 9.09 -6.32
CA ILE A 30 7.41 7.80 -5.91
C ILE A 30 6.18 7.54 -6.76
N ASN A 31 6.18 6.41 -7.46
CA ASN A 31 5.03 5.94 -8.22
C ASN A 31 4.81 4.46 -7.90
N PHE A 32 3.67 4.16 -7.27
CA PHE A 32 3.28 2.79 -6.91
C PHE A 32 2.50 2.07 -8.03
N GLY A 33 2.15 2.77 -9.10
CA GLY A 33 1.36 2.25 -10.22
C GLY A 33 -0.11 2.04 -9.86
N THR A 34 -0.72 1.09 -10.56
CA THR A 34 -2.11 0.68 -10.35
C THR A 34 -2.15 -0.50 -9.39
N LEU A 35 -3.00 -0.40 -8.36
CA LEU A 35 -3.15 -1.38 -7.29
C LEU A 35 -4.62 -1.71 -7.08
N THR A 36 -4.88 -2.85 -6.45
CA THR A 36 -6.21 -3.14 -5.92
C THR A 36 -6.34 -2.64 -4.47
N ALA A 37 -7.53 -2.20 -4.07
CA ALA A 37 -7.76 -1.58 -2.77
C ALA A 37 -7.25 -2.43 -1.59
N GLY A 38 -6.20 -1.90 -0.95
CA GLY A 38 -5.48 -2.42 0.21
C GLY A 38 -4.64 -3.69 -0.02
N GLU A 39 -4.28 -3.93 -1.27
CA GLU A 39 -3.01 -4.57 -1.62
C GLU A 39 -1.82 -3.82 -0.98
N ALA A 40 -0.73 -4.53 -0.67
CA ALA A 40 0.54 -3.89 -0.31
C ALA A 40 1.37 -3.63 -1.57
N ALA A 41 2.07 -2.52 -1.60
CA ALA A 41 2.94 -2.16 -2.74
C ALA A 41 4.28 -1.62 -2.24
N THR A 42 5.31 -1.73 -3.07
CA THR A 42 6.65 -1.22 -2.76
C THR A 42 7.32 -0.72 -4.03
N THR A 43 8.05 0.40 -3.93
CA THR A 43 8.81 0.97 -5.04
C THR A 43 10.07 1.66 -4.52
N ASN A 44 11.12 1.67 -5.34
CA ASN A 44 12.37 2.33 -5.00
C ASN A 44 12.40 3.76 -5.55
N THR A 45 12.99 4.67 -4.79
CA THR A 45 13.27 6.03 -5.23
C THR A 45 14.58 6.52 -4.61
N LYS A 46 14.98 7.75 -4.92
CA LYS A 46 16.15 8.36 -4.29
C LYS A 46 16.02 9.87 -4.19
N VAL A 47 16.61 10.43 -3.15
CA VAL A 47 16.85 11.87 -3.02
C VAL A 47 18.31 12.12 -3.34
N LYS A 48 18.60 13.10 -4.19
CA LYS A 48 19.97 13.51 -4.51
C LYS A 48 20.27 14.87 -3.92
N PHE A 49 21.51 15.06 -3.49
CA PHE A 49 21.99 16.32 -2.96
C PHE A 49 23.43 16.58 -3.40
N SER A 50 23.85 17.84 -3.29
CA SER A 50 25.23 18.27 -3.46
C SER A 50 25.66 19.14 -2.30
N CYS A 51 26.95 19.11 -1.99
CA CYS A 51 27.59 20.00 -1.04
C CYS A 51 28.78 20.69 -1.70
N GLN A 52 28.93 21.99 -1.45
CA GLN A 52 30.08 22.77 -1.88
C GLN A 52 30.94 23.10 -0.65
N ALA A 53 32.18 22.61 -0.66
CA ALA A 53 33.14 22.93 0.39
C ALA A 53 33.74 24.31 0.20
N ASP A 54 34.10 24.94 1.32
CA ASP A 54 34.81 26.21 1.33
C ASP A 54 36.25 26.07 0.79
N TYR A 55 36.87 27.21 0.49
CA TYR A 55 38.27 27.30 0.14
C TYR A 55 39.18 27.00 1.34
N GLY A 56 40.30 26.35 1.07
CA GLY A 56 41.44 26.29 1.99
C GLY A 56 41.57 25.02 2.82
N THR A 57 40.54 24.16 2.92
CA THR A 57 40.65 22.87 3.64
C THR A 57 39.81 21.76 2.99
N THR A 58 40.24 20.51 3.17
CA THR A 58 39.38 19.35 2.91
C THR A 58 38.36 19.25 4.03
N GLN A 59 37.09 19.03 3.70
CA GLN A 59 36.01 18.93 4.68
C GLN A 59 35.36 17.55 4.63
N TYR A 60 35.18 16.97 5.81
CA TYR A 60 34.35 15.80 6.05
C TYR A 60 32.95 16.27 6.39
N ILE A 61 31.94 15.62 5.81
CA ILE A 61 30.56 16.12 5.85
C ILE A 61 29.64 14.95 6.20
N ASN A 62 28.83 15.09 7.24
CA ASN A 62 27.66 14.25 7.47
C ASN A 62 26.43 14.99 6.98
N VAL A 63 25.69 14.38 6.06
CA VAL A 63 24.39 14.89 5.59
C VAL A 63 23.31 13.95 6.08
N CYS A 64 22.25 14.51 6.65
CA CYS A 64 21.12 13.78 7.20
C CYS A 64 19.84 14.15 6.49
N LEU A 65 19.07 13.15 6.05
CA LEU A 65 17.77 13.31 5.42
C LEU A 65 16.64 13.08 6.44
N SER A 66 15.67 13.99 6.40
CA SER A 66 14.45 13.99 7.22
C SER A 66 13.27 14.48 6.39
N SER A 67 12.07 14.30 6.91
CA SER A 67 10.85 14.92 6.37
C SER A 67 10.37 16.03 7.30
N VAL A 68 9.65 17.03 6.79
CA VAL A 68 8.96 18.02 7.64
C VAL A 68 7.72 17.40 8.29
N GLU A 69 7.04 16.49 7.59
CA GLU A 69 5.90 15.74 8.10
C GLU A 69 6.34 14.40 8.71
N SER A 70 5.59 13.93 9.71
CA SER A 70 5.81 12.61 10.32
C SER A 70 5.17 11.49 9.51
N SER A 71 5.82 10.32 9.49
CA SER A 71 5.24 9.08 8.94
C SER A 71 4.06 8.57 9.82
N PRO A 72 3.03 7.88 9.27
CA PRO A 72 2.81 7.57 7.85
C PRO A 72 2.39 8.79 7.03
N PHE A 73 2.95 8.87 5.82
CA PHE A 73 2.62 9.89 4.83
C PHE A 73 1.27 9.61 4.17
N LYS A 74 0.61 10.65 3.68
CA LYS A 74 -0.74 10.57 3.10
C LYS A 74 -0.73 11.03 1.66
N MET A 75 -1.16 10.17 0.73
CA MET A 75 -1.62 10.59 -0.59
C MET A 75 -3.12 10.86 -0.52
N MET A 76 -3.57 11.97 -1.09
CA MET A 76 -4.97 12.36 -1.10
C MET A 76 -5.60 12.02 -2.45
N SER A 77 -6.80 11.44 -2.43
CA SER A 77 -7.54 11.18 -3.67
C SER A 77 -7.98 12.47 -4.36
N THR A 78 -8.32 12.35 -5.64
CA THR A 78 -9.28 13.29 -6.25
C THR A 78 -10.60 13.26 -5.44
N GLY A 79 -11.28 14.41 -5.34
CA GLY A 79 -12.58 14.49 -4.67
C GLY A 79 -13.63 13.59 -5.35
N ASP A 80 -14.57 13.06 -4.57
CA ASP A 80 -15.79 12.45 -5.10
C ASP A 80 -16.81 13.52 -5.58
N GLU A 81 -18.01 13.10 -5.95
CA GLU A 81 -19.06 13.99 -6.48
C GLU A 81 -19.47 15.05 -5.45
N GLU A 82 -19.34 14.72 -4.16
CA GLU A 82 -19.57 15.62 -3.02
C GLU A 82 -18.29 16.39 -2.60
N GLY A 83 -17.18 16.19 -3.29
CA GLY A 83 -15.89 16.84 -3.00
C GLY A 83 -15.11 16.24 -1.82
N LYS A 84 -15.56 15.11 -1.26
CA LYS A 84 -14.87 14.41 -0.18
C LYS A 84 -13.64 13.69 -0.72
N GLN A 85 -12.53 13.81 0.03
CA GLN A 85 -11.25 13.20 -0.30
C GLN A 85 -10.91 12.06 0.67
N TYR A 86 -10.14 11.11 0.18
CA TYR A 86 -9.73 9.92 0.91
C TYR A 86 -8.19 9.89 1.02
N ALA A 87 -7.68 9.44 2.16
CA ALA A 87 -6.24 9.35 2.41
C ALA A 87 -5.74 7.91 2.25
N LEU A 88 -4.78 7.72 1.35
CA LEU A 88 -4.01 6.47 1.21
C LEU A 88 -2.66 6.65 1.89
N LEU A 89 -2.38 5.80 2.87
CA LEU A 89 -1.17 5.87 3.68
C LEU A 89 -0.01 5.13 3.02
N PHE A 90 1.17 5.71 3.13
CA PHE A 90 2.42 5.08 2.74
C PHE A 90 3.55 5.45 3.71
N ARG A 91 4.63 4.68 3.67
CA ARG A 91 5.82 4.84 4.50
C ARG A 91 7.05 4.88 3.61
N ILE A 92 8.12 5.50 4.06
CA ILE A 92 9.39 5.58 3.33
C ILE A 92 10.50 5.12 4.26
N PHE A 93 11.31 4.17 3.82
CA PHE A 93 12.43 3.61 4.58
C PHE A 93 13.74 3.83 3.85
N ASN A 94 14.85 3.70 4.58
CA ASN A 94 16.17 3.58 4.00
C ASN A 94 16.24 2.24 3.24
N ALA A 95 16.63 2.27 1.97
CA ALA A 95 16.67 1.06 1.14
C ALA A 95 17.80 0.08 1.53
N PHE A 96 18.80 0.52 2.29
CA PHE A 96 19.85 -0.36 2.81
C PHE A 96 19.54 -0.89 4.22
N GLU A 97 18.78 -0.12 4.98
CA GLU A 97 18.42 -0.43 6.35
C GLU A 97 16.91 -0.24 6.53
N HIS A 98 16.13 -1.25 6.14
CA HIS A 98 14.66 -1.18 6.07
C HIS A 98 13.97 -0.87 7.42
N ALA A 99 14.70 -0.97 8.55
CA ALA A 99 14.21 -0.58 9.86
C ALA A 99 14.25 0.94 10.10
N GLN A 100 15.08 1.68 9.35
CA GLN A 100 15.19 3.13 9.47
C GLN A 100 14.13 3.81 8.60
N GLU A 101 13.14 4.41 9.24
CA GLU A 101 12.03 5.09 8.58
C GLU A 101 12.29 6.60 8.46
N LEU A 102 11.91 7.17 7.31
CA LEU A 102 11.94 8.61 7.10
C LEU A 102 10.86 9.27 7.94
N ASN A 103 11.28 10.17 8.83
CA ASN A 103 10.38 10.82 9.77
C ASN A 103 10.81 12.27 10.05
N ALA A 104 10.05 12.97 10.88
CA ALA A 104 10.37 14.30 11.36
C ALA A 104 11.68 14.32 12.19
N PRO A 105 12.42 15.45 12.24
CA PRO A 105 13.73 15.55 12.90
C PRO A 105 13.75 15.16 14.37
N ALA A 106 12.63 15.34 15.09
CA ALA A 106 12.51 15.04 16.51
C ALA A 106 12.64 13.55 16.87
N SER A 107 12.73 12.66 15.88
CA SER A 107 12.86 11.21 16.08
C SER A 107 14.28 10.72 16.40
N GLY A 108 15.33 11.55 16.18
CA GLY A 108 16.72 11.25 16.55
C GLY A 108 17.38 10.10 15.77
N ASN A 109 16.77 9.62 14.68
CA ASN A 109 17.27 8.54 13.84
C ASN A 109 17.21 8.91 12.34
N LEU A 110 17.84 10.03 11.99
CA LEU A 110 17.87 10.49 10.60
C LEU A 110 18.82 9.64 9.74
N MET A 111 18.44 9.47 8.47
CA MET A 111 19.27 8.76 7.50
C MET A 111 20.52 9.58 7.21
N GLN A 112 21.70 9.07 7.56
CA GLN A 112 22.96 9.81 7.43
C GLN A 112 23.82 9.25 6.29
N GLN A 113 24.48 10.14 5.54
CA GLN A 113 25.51 9.81 4.57
C GLN A 113 26.74 10.68 4.83
N THR A 114 27.91 10.06 4.85
CA THR A 114 29.20 10.74 5.03
C THR A 114 29.88 10.94 3.68
N LEU A 115 30.39 12.15 3.44
CA LEU A 115 31.12 12.53 2.24
C LEU A 115 32.42 13.25 2.61
N VAL A 116 33.35 13.30 1.66
CA VAL A 116 34.58 14.10 1.76
C VAL A 116 34.65 15.01 0.55
N ALA A 117 34.88 16.30 0.79
CA ALA A 117 35.01 17.32 -0.24
C ALA A 117 36.38 17.99 -0.12
N ALA A 118 37.15 18.00 -1.20
CA ALA A 118 38.37 18.79 -1.27
C ALA A 118 38.05 20.30 -1.28
N SER A 119 39.05 21.14 -1.04
CA SER A 119 38.91 22.60 -1.05
C SER A 119 38.22 23.09 -2.33
N ASN A 120 37.14 23.87 -2.18
CA ASN A 120 36.35 24.41 -3.28
C ASN A 120 35.79 23.34 -4.26
N ALA A 121 35.67 22.09 -3.80
CA ALA A 121 35.05 21.04 -4.59
C ALA A 121 33.55 20.93 -4.28
N THR A 122 32.79 20.56 -5.32
CA THR A 122 31.40 20.12 -5.17
C THR A 122 31.37 18.60 -5.16
N VAL A 123 30.82 18.02 -4.11
CA VAL A 123 30.57 16.58 -3.98
C VAL A 123 29.08 16.31 -3.98
N SER A 124 28.66 15.19 -4.56
CA SER A 124 27.25 14.79 -4.59
C SER A 124 27.04 13.45 -3.91
N GLY A 125 25.86 13.29 -3.33
CA GLY A 125 25.41 12.07 -2.69
C GLY A 125 23.96 11.74 -3.05
N SER A 126 23.51 10.59 -2.59
CA SER A 126 22.11 10.20 -2.69
C SER A 126 21.68 9.28 -1.57
N PHE A 127 20.46 9.48 -1.09
CA PHE A 127 19.75 8.58 -0.19
C PHE A 127 18.85 7.67 -1.03
N PRO A 128 19.14 6.36 -1.15
CA PRO A 128 18.21 5.42 -1.75
C PRO A 128 17.11 5.08 -0.74
N LEU A 129 15.88 5.12 -1.22
CA LEU A 129 14.69 5.03 -0.39
C LEU A 129 13.77 3.92 -0.92
N LEU A 130 13.13 3.24 0.02
CA LEU A 130 12.10 2.25 -0.24
C LEU A 130 10.75 2.81 0.22
N ALA A 131 9.86 3.13 -0.72
CA ALA A 131 8.51 3.56 -0.39
C ALA A 131 7.57 2.35 -0.37
N THR A 132 6.69 2.26 0.64
CA THR A 132 5.77 1.13 0.82
C THR A 132 4.35 1.59 1.11
N ILE A 133 3.35 0.96 0.49
CA ILE A 133 1.95 1.03 0.91
C ILE A 133 1.67 -0.18 1.79
N PRO A 134 1.28 0.00 3.07
CA PRO A 134 0.86 -1.10 3.92
C PRO A 134 -0.43 -1.76 3.39
N ALA A 135 -0.51 -3.09 3.49
CA ALA A 135 -1.71 -3.85 3.18
C ALA A 135 -2.86 -3.49 4.15
N GLY A 136 -4.09 -3.81 3.75
CA GLY A 136 -5.28 -3.69 4.60
C GLY A 136 -6.07 -2.39 4.44
N GLN A 137 -5.59 -1.44 3.65
CA GLN A 137 -6.30 -0.19 3.32
C GLN A 137 -7.44 -0.42 2.29
N SER A 138 -8.39 -1.30 2.61
CA SER A 138 -9.44 -1.77 1.69
C SER A 138 -10.69 -0.90 1.61
N GLN A 139 -10.90 -0.01 2.57
CA GLN A 139 -12.10 0.84 2.66
C GLN A 139 -11.96 2.12 1.82
N LEU A 140 -11.13 2.04 0.76
CA LEU A 140 -10.79 3.17 -0.09
C LEU A 140 -11.45 2.98 -1.46
N PRO A 141 -12.02 4.04 -2.05
CA PRO A 141 -12.60 3.97 -3.39
C PRO A 141 -11.54 3.86 -4.48
N ALA A 142 -11.94 3.33 -5.64
CA ALA A 142 -11.11 3.27 -6.83
C ALA A 142 -10.87 4.67 -7.42
N ARG A 143 -9.71 5.26 -7.13
CA ARG A 143 -9.33 6.63 -7.53
C ARG A 143 -7.81 6.77 -7.67
N SER A 144 -7.37 7.87 -8.25
CA SER A 144 -5.97 8.29 -8.20
C SER A 144 -5.69 9.09 -6.93
N TYR A 145 -4.58 8.76 -6.27
CA TYR A 145 -4.12 9.33 -5.01
C TYR A 145 -2.78 10.02 -5.23
N PHE A 146 -2.65 11.25 -4.74
CA PHE A 146 -1.47 12.08 -4.97
C PHE A 146 -0.98 12.75 -3.69
N LYS A 147 0.34 12.86 -3.57
CA LYS A 147 1.03 13.81 -2.70
C LYS A 147 1.91 14.64 -3.63
N TYR A 148 1.46 15.85 -3.99
CA TYR A 148 2.16 16.68 -4.97
C TYR A 148 3.42 17.35 -4.43
N ASN A 149 3.38 17.77 -3.16
CA ASN A 149 4.48 18.44 -2.50
C ASN A 149 4.70 17.75 -1.15
N MET A 150 5.85 17.09 -1.02
CA MET A 150 6.36 16.58 0.24
C MET A 150 7.67 17.30 0.54
N ASP A 151 7.65 18.07 1.63
CA ASP A 151 8.81 18.81 2.08
C ASP A 151 9.80 17.88 2.75
N LEU A 152 10.93 17.67 2.09
CA LEU A 152 12.08 16.99 2.66
C LEU A 152 13.06 18.02 3.19
N ARG A 153 13.78 17.66 4.24
CA ARG A 153 14.82 18.48 4.86
C ARG A 153 16.13 17.70 4.85
N ILE A 154 17.15 18.30 4.26
CA ILE A 154 18.54 17.90 4.51
C ILE A 154 19.15 18.82 5.56
N SER A 155 19.98 18.25 6.40
CA SER A 155 20.79 18.98 7.38
C SER A 155 22.19 18.43 7.38
N TRP A 156 23.18 19.24 7.72
CA TRP A 156 24.57 18.80 7.65
C TRP A 156 25.42 19.27 8.81
N ARG A 157 26.47 18.50 9.06
CA ARG A 157 27.58 18.82 9.95
C ARG A 157 28.88 18.67 9.19
N SER A 158 29.85 19.54 9.45
CA SER A 158 31.15 19.53 8.78
C SER A 158 32.31 19.64 9.76
N ALA A 159 33.44 19.03 9.40
CA ALA A 159 34.68 19.13 10.17
C ALA A 159 35.91 19.03 9.27
N ALA A 160 37.04 19.57 9.73
CA ALA A 160 38.32 19.51 9.01
C ALA A 160 38.99 18.13 9.08
N SER A 161 38.57 17.27 10.01
CA SER A 161 39.03 15.88 10.12
C SER A 161 37.88 14.92 10.38
N GLN A 162 38.09 13.64 10.10
CA GLN A 162 37.06 12.62 10.30
C GLN A 162 36.74 12.39 11.78
N GLU A 163 37.72 12.54 12.67
CA GLU A 163 37.57 12.32 14.11
C GLU A 163 36.76 13.44 14.78
N ALA A 164 36.84 14.66 14.24
CA ALA A 164 36.07 15.80 14.72
C ALA A 164 34.64 15.84 14.12
N LEU A 165 34.34 14.97 13.14
CA LEU A 165 33.04 14.98 12.47
C LEU A 165 31.95 14.43 13.38
N GLN A 166 31.05 15.32 13.79
CA GLN A 166 29.87 14.96 14.58
C GLN A 166 28.76 14.41 13.69
N SER A 167 27.94 13.53 14.26
CA SER A 167 26.72 13.07 13.60
C SER A 167 25.70 14.21 13.51
N CYS A 168 24.87 14.18 12.47
CA CYS A 168 23.67 15.01 12.38
C CYS A 168 22.38 14.19 12.62
N SER A 169 22.51 12.91 13.02
CA SER A 169 21.36 12.00 13.12
C SER A 169 20.42 12.35 14.27
N ASP A 170 20.94 13.07 15.27
CA ASP A 170 20.21 13.64 16.41
C ASP A 170 19.43 14.92 16.05
N GLY A 171 19.50 15.36 14.79
CA GLY A 171 18.85 16.57 14.28
C GLY A 171 19.69 17.85 14.43
N SER A 172 20.84 17.79 15.10
CA SER A 172 21.74 18.93 15.23
C SER A 172 22.52 19.19 13.94
N ALA A 173 22.73 20.47 13.59
CA ALA A 173 23.25 20.84 12.27
C ALA A 173 24.01 22.17 12.28
N ASP A 174 25.01 22.29 11.41
CA ASP A 174 25.68 23.55 11.08
C ASP A 174 24.86 24.34 10.04
N GLY A 175 24.09 23.62 9.21
CA GLY A 175 23.19 24.20 8.22
C GLY A 175 22.11 23.21 7.78
N GLU A 176 21.05 23.73 7.18
CA GLU A 176 19.92 22.96 6.70
C GLU A 176 19.29 23.56 5.44
N GLN A 177 18.56 22.72 4.70
CA GLN A 177 17.80 23.12 3.53
C GLN A 177 16.55 22.26 3.39
N THR A 178 15.41 22.89 3.13
CA THR A 178 14.12 22.24 2.91
C THR A 178 13.65 22.45 1.47
N GLN A 179 13.09 21.40 0.85
CA GLN A 179 12.58 21.43 -0.51
C GLN A 179 11.28 20.63 -0.66
N GLY A 180 10.26 21.27 -1.23
CA GLY A 180 8.97 20.66 -1.57
C GLY A 180 8.91 20.05 -2.97
N ALA A 181 10.00 19.45 -3.45
CA ALA A 181 10.07 18.88 -4.80
C ALA A 181 9.71 17.38 -4.86
N SER A 182 9.47 16.75 -3.71
CA SER A 182 9.17 15.32 -3.65
C SER A 182 7.67 15.07 -3.83
N ARG A 183 7.33 13.97 -4.51
CA ARG A 183 5.95 13.60 -4.81
C ARG A 183 5.73 12.09 -4.74
N ALA A 184 4.49 11.71 -4.45
CA ALA A 184 4.04 10.32 -4.47
C ALA A 184 2.70 10.17 -5.20
N GLU A 185 2.52 9.08 -5.93
CA GLU A 185 1.26 8.74 -6.60
C GLU A 185 0.97 7.24 -6.60
N ALA A 186 -0.32 6.92 -6.59
CA ALA A 186 -0.86 5.58 -6.77
C ALA A 186 -2.26 5.66 -7.37
N THR A 187 -2.67 4.65 -8.13
CA THR A 187 -4.05 4.51 -8.62
C THR A 187 -4.66 3.25 -8.05
N LEU A 188 -5.78 3.38 -7.33
CA LEU A 188 -6.59 2.22 -6.97
C LEU A 188 -7.58 1.93 -8.11
N ASN A 189 -7.52 0.72 -8.67
CA ASN A 189 -8.51 0.26 -9.63
C ASN A 189 -9.80 -0.20 -8.94
N ASP A 190 -10.84 -0.38 -9.74
CA ASP A 190 -12.11 -1.00 -9.37
C ASP A 190 -12.01 -2.53 -9.17
N GLY A 191 -10.79 -3.07 -9.15
CA GLY A 191 -10.51 -4.49 -9.06
C GLY A 191 -11.11 -5.15 -7.83
N CYS A 192 -11.95 -6.14 -8.04
CA CYS A 192 -12.43 -7.03 -6.98
C CYS A 192 -11.77 -8.41 -7.09
N PHE A 193 -11.57 -9.10 -5.97
CA PHE A 193 -11.06 -10.47 -5.98
C PHE A 193 -11.66 -11.35 -4.90
N ILE A 194 -11.74 -12.65 -5.19
CA ILE A 194 -12.11 -13.69 -4.23
C ILE A 194 -10.89 -13.99 -3.36
N GLN A 195 -11.02 -13.80 -2.06
CA GLN A 195 -9.94 -14.08 -1.11
C GLN A 195 -9.95 -15.54 -0.66
N ARG A 196 -11.14 -16.09 -0.40
CA ARG A 196 -11.28 -17.45 0.13
C ARG A 196 -12.65 -18.03 -0.17
N VAL A 197 -12.68 -19.32 -0.44
CA VAL A 197 -13.89 -20.15 -0.46
C VAL A 197 -13.63 -21.38 0.39
N THR A 198 -14.52 -21.71 1.34
CA THR A 198 -14.41 -22.96 2.09
C THR A 198 -15.10 -24.10 1.35
N PRO A 199 -14.62 -25.35 1.51
CA PRO A 199 -15.37 -26.51 1.04
C PRO A 199 -16.76 -26.58 1.67
N LEU A 200 -17.75 -27.05 0.91
CA LEU A 200 -19.07 -27.41 1.40
C LEU A 200 -19.12 -28.92 1.61
N ASN A 201 -19.33 -29.36 2.84
CA ASN A 201 -19.33 -30.79 3.18
C ASN A 201 -20.66 -31.20 3.82
N PHE A 202 -21.38 -32.12 3.19
CA PHE A 202 -22.65 -32.67 3.69
C PHE A 202 -22.46 -33.81 4.71
N GLY A 203 -21.23 -34.21 4.97
CA GLY A 203 -20.88 -35.33 5.84
C GLY A 203 -21.24 -36.69 5.24
N THR A 204 -21.39 -37.68 6.11
CA THR A 204 -21.78 -39.04 5.69
C THR A 204 -23.30 -39.13 5.54
N LEU A 205 -23.76 -39.39 4.31
CA LEU A 205 -25.17 -39.61 4.01
C LEU A 205 -25.49 -41.12 4.06
N SER A 206 -26.54 -41.48 4.80
CA SER A 206 -27.08 -42.85 4.88
C SER A 206 -28.47 -42.92 4.29
N SER A 207 -28.97 -44.14 4.04
CA SER A 207 -30.31 -44.36 3.50
C SER A 207 -31.43 -43.82 4.40
N THR A 208 -31.10 -43.53 5.67
CA THR A 208 -32.01 -42.87 6.61
C THR A 208 -31.89 -41.36 6.52
N SER A 209 -30.67 -40.80 6.44
CA SER A 209 -30.48 -39.34 6.39
C SER A 209 -30.99 -38.73 5.08
N THR A 210 -30.94 -39.48 3.96
CA THR A 210 -31.47 -39.00 2.68
C THR A 210 -32.99 -39.10 2.54
N ARG A 211 -33.72 -39.52 3.59
CA ARG A 211 -35.19 -39.43 3.63
C ARG A 211 -35.68 -38.00 3.88
N SER A 212 -34.79 -37.11 4.30
CA SER A 212 -35.04 -35.69 4.51
C SER A 212 -33.94 -34.86 3.85
N ALA A 213 -34.18 -33.56 3.69
CA ALA A 213 -33.14 -32.65 3.22
C ALA A 213 -31.96 -32.61 4.22
N THR A 214 -30.74 -32.78 3.72
CA THR A 214 -29.51 -32.57 4.49
C THR A 214 -28.90 -31.23 4.09
N ARG A 215 -28.58 -30.38 5.07
CA ARG A 215 -28.06 -29.03 4.85
C ARG A 215 -26.67 -28.87 5.39
N SER A 216 -25.87 -28.06 4.73
CA SER A 216 -24.54 -27.64 5.17
C SER A 216 -24.27 -26.22 4.68
N THR A 217 -23.21 -25.60 5.16
CA THR A 217 -22.81 -24.25 4.74
C THR A 217 -21.35 -24.20 4.35
N ALA A 218 -21.05 -23.28 3.44
CA ALA A 218 -19.70 -22.83 3.12
C ALA A 218 -19.64 -21.31 3.21
N THR A 219 -18.43 -20.76 3.21
CA THR A 219 -18.18 -19.32 3.28
C THR A 219 -17.34 -18.89 2.09
N LEU A 220 -17.77 -17.82 1.44
CA LEU A 220 -17.06 -17.11 0.39
C LEU A 220 -16.71 -15.72 0.90
N SER A 221 -15.44 -15.35 0.86
CA SER A 221 -15.01 -13.97 1.15
C SER A 221 -14.44 -13.30 -0.09
N ALA A 222 -14.94 -12.11 -0.39
CA ALA A 222 -14.50 -11.29 -1.52
C ALA A 222 -14.14 -9.89 -1.03
N ARG A 223 -13.21 -9.25 -1.74
CA ARG A 223 -12.74 -7.91 -1.42
C ARG A 223 -12.88 -7.00 -2.63
N CYS A 224 -13.46 -5.83 -2.40
CA CYS A 224 -13.66 -4.77 -3.38
C CYS A 224 -13.34 -3.39 -2.79
N PRO A 225 -12.97 -2.41 -3.62
CA PRO A 225 -12.92 -1.00 -3.23
C PRO A 225 -14.29 -0.50 -2.74
N ALA A 226 -14.27 0.61 -2.00
CA ALA A 226 -15.48 1.28 -1.55
C ALA A 226 -16.29 1.82 -2.74
N GLY A 227 -17.59 1.57 -2.75
CA GLY A 227 -18.52 1.99 -3.80
C GLY A 227 -18.58 1.06 -5.02
N THR A 228 -17.79 -0.02 -5.07
CA THR A 228 -17.83 -0.96 -6.19
C THR A 228 -19.02 -1.91 -6.07
N ALA A 229 -19.88 -1.91 -7.10
CA ALA A 229 -20.91 -2.92 -7.26
C ALA A 229 -20.31 -4.16 -7.94
N PHE A 230 -20.72 -5.35 -7.50
CA PHE A 230 -20.26 -6.60 -8.10
C PHE A 230 -21.30 -7.71 -7.99
N ALA A 231 -21.09 -8.78 -8.76
CA ALA A 231 -21.90 -9.98 -8.75
C ALA A 231 -21.06 -11.22 -8.45
N LEU A 232 -21.63 -12.14 -7.66
CA LEU A 232 -21.05 -13.44 -7.35
C LEU A 232 -21.91 -14.54 -7.99
N GLY A 233 -21.40 -15.15 -9.05
CA GLY A 233 -22.01 -16.27 -9.74
C GLY A 233 -21.38 -17.61 -9.36
N MET A 234 -22.15 -18.69 -9.47
CA MET A 234 -21.66 -20.06 -9.28
C MET A 234 -22.09 -20.94 -10.44
N SER A 235 -21.15 -21.66 -11.04
CA SER A 235 -21.43 -22.60 -12.14
C SER A 235 -22.34 -23.74 -11.70
N SER A 236 -22.88 -24.50 -12.66
CA SER A 236 -23.71 -25.68 -12.37
C SER A 236 -22.91 -26.91 -11.92
N GLY A 237 -21.61 -26.77 -11.67
CA GLY A 237 -20.74 -27.88 -11.30
C GLY A 237 -20.22 -28.67 -12.51
N THR A 238 -19.23 -29.52 -12.26
CA THR A 238 -18.63 -30.43 -13.25
C THR A 238 -19.54 -31.61 -13.64
N HIS A 239 -20.47 -31.98 -12.76
CA HIS A 239 -21.39 -33.10 -12.98
C HIS A 239 -22.85 -32.66 -13.18
N ALA A 240 -23.07 -31.45 -13.67
CA ALA A 240 -24.41 -30.92 -13.89
C ALA A 240 -25.23 -31.77 -14.86
N SER A 241 -26.48 -32.06 -14.51
CA SER A 241 -27.50 -32.52 -15.46
C SER A 241 -28.41 -31.34 -15.84
N GLY A 242 -28.06 -30.64 -16.91
CA GLY A 242 -28.69 -29.36 -17.25
C GLY A 242 -28.33 -28.28 -16.21
N THR A 243 -29.32 -27.70 -15.54
CA THR A 243 -29.11 -26.74 -14.43
C THR A 243 -29.07 -27.40 -13.05
N GLN A 244 -29.31 -28.71 -12.97
CA GLN A 244 -29.29 -29.45 -11.70
C GLN A 244 -27.86 -29.87 -11.35
N ARG A 245 -27.33 -29.31 -10.28
CA ARG A 245 -26.05 -29.70 -9.68
C ARG A 245 -26.11 -31.13 -9.14
N GLN A 246 -25.02 -31.87 -9.31
CA GLN A 246 -24.87 -33.23 -8.79
C GLN A 246 -23.47 -33.42 -8.22
N VAL A 247 -23.37 -34.14 -7.11
CA VAL A 247 -22.11 -34.75 -6.68
C VAL A 247 -22.08 -36.18 -7.20
N CYS A 248 -20.95 -36.63 -7.75
CA CYS A 248 -20.83 -37.97 -8.31
C CYS A 248 -19.61 -38.69 -7.73
N ASN A 249 -19.69 -40.01 -7.64
CA ASN A 249 -18.55 -40.84 -7.27
C ASN A 249 -17.82 -41.39 -8.52
N SER A 250 -16.72 -42.10 -8.30
CA SER A 250 -15.92 -42.71 -9.36
C SER A 250 -16.65 -43.79 -10.18
N GLU A 251 -17.76 -44.32 -9.68
CA GLU A 251 -18.59 -45.31 -10.38
C GLU A 251 -19.68 -44.66 -11.26
N GLY A 252 -19.74 -43.32 -11.30
CA GLY A 252 -20.75 -42.56 -12.05
C GLY A 252 -22.12 -42.50 -11.37
N GLN A 253 -22.20 -42.88 -10.09
CA GLN A 253 -23.41 -42.72 -9.28
C GLN A 253 -23.46 -41.28 -8.79
N CYS A 254 -24.63 -40.63 -8.87
CA CYS A 254 -24.77 -39.21 -8.60
C CYS A 254 -25.92 -38.90 -7.63
N LEU A 255 -25.73 -37.88 -6.79
CA LEU A 255 -26.73 -37.31 -5.90
C LEU A 255 -26.96 -35.85 -6.25
N ARG A 256 -28.22 -35.42 -6.31
CA ARG A 256 -28.57 -34.03 -6.59
C ARG A 256 -28.30 -33.16 -5.36
N TYR A 257 -27.85 -31.94 -5.57
CA TYR A 257 -27.79 -30.92 -4.53
C TYR A 257 -28.13 -29.53 -5.09
N GLY A 258 -28.44 -28.60 -4.20
CA GLY A 258 -28.69 -27.19 -4.50
C GLY A 258 -27.76 -26.28 -3.69
N LEU A 259 -27.49 -25.10 -4.24
CA LEU A 259 -26.83 -24.01 -3.54
C LEU A 259 -27.80 -22.82 -3.48
N TRP A 260 -27.86 -22.17 -2.34
CA TRP A 260 -28.85 -21.13 -2.04
C TRP A 260 -28.19 -19.92 -1.38
N GLN A 261 -28.77 -18.74 -1.64
CA GLN A 261 -28.34 -17.46 -1.09
C GLN A 261 -28.89 -17.24 0.33
N ASP A 262 -29.88 -18.02 0.75
CA ASP A 262 -30.56 -17.93 2.04
C ASP A 262 -30.74 -19.30 2.71
N ALA A 263 -30.87 -19.28 4.04
CA ALA A 263 -31.03 -20.49 4.85
C ALA A 263 -32.35 -21.24 4.61
N ALA A 264 -33.38 -20.57 4.07
CA ALA A 264 -34.68 -21.17 3.78
C ALA A 264 -34.72 -21.85 2.40
N ALA A 265 -33.61 -21.84 1.65
CA ALA A 265 -33.50 -22.43 0.31
C ALA A 265 -34.54 -21.87 -0.68
N THR A 266 -34.76 -20.55 -0.66
CA THR A 266 -35.75 -19.87 -1.50
C THR A 266 -35.15 -19.17 -2.72
N ARG A 267 -33.88 -18.77 -2.63
CA ARG A 267 -33.15 -18.06 -3.67
C ARG A 267 -31.96 -18.89 -4.12
N ARG A 268 -32.09 -19.51 -5.29
CA ARG A 268 -31.03 -20.36 -5.85
C ARG A 268 -29.78 -19.53 -6.10
N TRP A 269 -28.60 -20.13 -5.94
CA TRP A 269 -27.35 -19.56 -6.39
C TRP A 269 -27.00 -20.13 -7.77
N GLY A 270 -26.92 -19.28 -8.78
CA GLY A 270 -26.49 -19.65 -10.13
C GLY A 270 -25.47 -18.67 -10.68
N ASP A 271 -25.24 -18.75 -11.98
CA ASP A 271 -24.33 -17.85 -12.67
C ASP A 271 -25.08 -16.62 -13.21
N ARG A 272 -24.34 -15.70 -13.84
CA ARG A 272 -24.92 -14.49 -14.42
C ARG A 272 -25.89 -14.80 -15.57
N SER A 273 -25.69 -15.89 -16.31
CA SER A 273 -26.58 -16.28 -17.41
C SER A 273 -27.90 -16.86 -16.92
N SER A 274 -27.94 -17.48 -15.74
CA SER A 274 -29.19 -17.97 -15.13
C SER A 274 -30.01 -16.87 -14.46
N GLY A 275 -29.44 -15.67 -14.27
CA GLY A 275 -30.07 -14.58 -13.52
C GLY A 275 -30.03 -14.74 -11.99
N ASP A 276 -29.43 -15.83 -11.49
CA ASP A 276 -29.39 -16.18 -10.07
C ASP A 276 -28.06 -15.82 -9.38
N ALA A 277 -27.25 -14.94 -10.00
CA ALA A 277 -26.06 -14.41 -9.37
C ALA A 277 -26.43 -13.50 -8.19
N LEU A 278 -25.63 -13.52 -7.12
CA LEU A 278 -25.80 -12.61 -6.00
C LEU A 278 -25.23 -11.23 -6.38
N ASN A 279 -26.10 -10.24 -6.56
CA ASN A 279 -25.69 -8.85 -6.76
C ASN A 279 -25.44 -8.16 -5.42
N VAL A 280 -24.32 -7.46 -5.30
CA VAL A 280 -23.86 -6.79 -4.08
C VAL A 280 -23.52 -5.34 -4.41
N SER A 281 -24.03 -4.42 -3.59
CA SER A 281 -23.54 -3.05 -3.52
C SER A 281 -22.68 -2.89 -2.27
N ASN A 282 -21.36 -2.78 -2.43
CA ASN A 282 -20.44 -2.60 -1.31
C ASN A 282 -20.08 -1.13 -1.14
N THR A 283 -20.86 -0.39 -0.35
CA THR A 283 -20.63 1.04 -0.10
C THR A 283 -19.34 1.30 0.64
N ASP A 284 -19.01 0.45 1.62
CA ASP A 284 -17.93 0.71 2.56
C ASP A 284 -16.58 0.24 1.99
N GLY A 285 -16.60 -0.77 1.12
CA GLY A 285 -15.43 -1.44 0.60
C GLY A 285 -15.05 -2.63 1.47
N GLY A 286 -13.79 -3.03 1.45
CA GLY A 286 -13.35 -4.07 2.36
C GLY A 286 -13.65 -5.51 1.94
N THR A 287 -13.34 -6.40 2.88
CA THR A 287 -13.64 -7.82 2.80
C THR A 287 -15.07 -8.05 3.27
N GLN A 288 -15.87 -8.68 2.42
CA GLN A 288 -17.24 -9.09 2.71
C GLN A 288 -17.31 -10.61 2.71
N SER A 289 -18.13 -11.17 3.60
CA SER A 289 -18.30 -12.61 3.78
C SER A 289 -19.72 -13.02 3.44
N TYR A 290 -19.86 -14.07 2.63
CA TYR A 290 -21.11 -14.60 2.13
C TYR A 290 -21.24 -16.05 2.55
N THR A 291 -22.40 -16.39 3.13
CA THR A 291 -22.72 -17.79 3.46
C THR A 291 -23.38 -18.45 2.26
N ILE A 292 -22.82 -19.56 1.83
CA ILE A 292 -23.38 -20.43 0.81
C ILE A 292 -24.15 -21.52 1.53
N TYR A 293 -25.45 -21.63 1.26
CA TYR A 293 -26.29 -22.67 1.86
C TYR A 293 -26.42 -23.83 0.89
N GLY A 294 -25.86 -24.97 1.26
CA GLY A 294 -25.98 -26.22 0.52
C GLY A 294 -27.16 -27.05 1.00
N GLU A 295 -27.87 -27.69 0.07
CA GLU A 295 -28.91 -28.67 0.40
C GLU A 295 -28.84 -29.89 -0.52
N VAL A 296 -28.77 -31.08 0.08
CA VAL A 296 -29.08 -32.35 -0.59
C VAL A 296 -30.55 -32.67 -0.29
N PRO A 297 -31.48 -32.57 -1.25
CA PRO A 297 -32.89 -32.88 -1.01
C PRO A 297 -33.10 -34.37 -0.74
N ALA A 298 -34.26 -34.71 -0.19
CA ALA A 298 -34.64 -36.09 0.03
C ALA A 298 -34.63 -36.87 -1.30
N GLN A 299 -33.85 -37.96 -1.34
CA GLN A 299 -33.68 -38.80 -2.54
C GLN A 299 -33.16 -40.20 -2.17
N PRO A 300 -33.40 -41.21 -3.03
CA PRO A 300 -32.74 -42.51 -2.89
C PRO A 300 -31.23 -42.37 -3.02
N LEU A 301 -30.48 -43.10 -2.19
CA LEU A 301 -29.03 -43.26 -2.38
C LEU A 301 -28.80 -44.28 -3.50
N THR A 302 -28.05 -43.87 -4.51
CA THR A 302 -27.74 -44.68 -5.70
C THR A 302 -26.34 -45.30 -5.65
N GLY A 303 -25.73 -45.39 -4.47
CA GLY A 303 -24.33 -45.76 -4.36
C GLY A 303 -23.73 -45.61 -2.96
N THR A 304 -22.45 -45.98 -2.86
CA THR A 304 -21.59 -45.75 -1.68
C THR A 304 -20.25 -45.17 -2.10
N GLY A 305 -19.51 -44.59 -1.15
CA GLY A 305 -18.20 -44.00 -1.40
C GLY A 305 -18.21 -42.48 -1.34
N GLU A 306 -17.16 -41.87 -1.87
CA GLU A 306 -16.97 -40.42 -1.88
C GLU A 306 -17.63 -39.80 -3.12
N PHE A 307 -18.45 -38.77 -2.90
CA PHE A 307 -19.15 -38.03 -3.97
C PHE A 307 -18.63 -36.60 -3.98
N ILE A 308 -18.10 -36.15 -5.12
CA ILE A 308 -17.46 -34.84 -5.28
C ILE A 308 -18.10 -34.10 -6.45
N ASP A 309 -18.06 -32.77 -6.41
CA ASP A 309 -18.34 -31.89 -7.54
C ASP A 309 -17.50 -30.61 -7.39
N ASP A 310 -16.97 -30.11 -8.50
CA ASP A 310 -16.23 -28.85 -8.53
C ASP A 310 -17.12 -27.71 -9.07
N VAL A 311 -17.39 -26.72 -8.22
CA VAL A 311 -18.17 -25.53 -8.56
C VAL A 311 -17.26 -24.33 -8.73
N ILE A 312 -17.34 -23.68 -9.89
CA ILE A 312 -16.58 -22.46 -10.19
C ILE A 312 -17.36 -21.26 -9.63
N VAL A 313 -16.69 -20.46 -8.79
CA VAL A 313 -17.21 -19.17 -8.35
C VAL A 313 -16.64 -18.08 -9.26
N THR A 314 -17.53 -17.29 -9.86
CA THR A 314 -17.17 -16.16 -10.73
C THR A 314 -17.54 -14.86 -10.06
N LEU A 315 -16.56 -13.97 -9.92
CA LEU A 315 -16.78 -12.59 -9.49
C LEU A 315 -16.80 -11.69 -10.74
N THR A 316 -17.76 -10.76 -10.83
CA THR A 316 -17.83 -9.76 -11.91
C THR A 316 -18.10 -8.37 -11.34
N TYR A 317 -17.34 -7.37 -11.79
CA TYR A 317 -17.45 -5.96 -11.43
C TYR A 317 -17.37 -5.09 -12.69
#